data_AF-A0A0C9QYI9-F1
#
_entry.id   AF-A0A0C9QYI9-F1
#
_cell.length_a   1.000
_cell.length_b   1.000
_cell.length_c   1.000
_cell.angle_alpha   90.00
_cell.angle_beta   90.00
_cell.angle_gamma   90.00
#
_symmetry.space_group_name_H-M   'P 1'
#
loop_
_entity.id
_entity.type
_entity.pdbx_description
1 polymer ?
#
loop_
_entity_poly.entity_id
_entity_poly.type
_entity_poly.pdbx_seq_one_letter_code
_entity_poly.pdbx_strand_id
1 'polypeptide(L)'
;MGKWQLEIFKMSIYMAFPVGLFYFFNQPQFFEEWVTKKKRECFLAPDPASEQQLKDCINSFKNKKREELVKELEAVSTGSGGQNPSGS
;
A
#
# COMPACT_ATOMS: atom_id res chain seq x y z
N MET A 1 59.15 3.39 -12.58
CA MET A 1 58.10 4.43 -12.37
C MET A 1 56.67 3.85 -12.28
N GLY A 2 56.46 2.54 -12.02
CA GLY A 2 55.11 1.95 -12.00
C GLY A 2 54.38 1.92 -10.65
N LYS A 3 55.09 2.12 -9.52
CA LYS A 3 54.50 2.01 -8.18
C LYS A 3 53.45 3.10 -7.88
N TRP A 4 53.73 4.33 -8.28
CA TRP A 4 52.83 5.47 -8.03
C TRP A 4 51.54 5.40 -8.85
N GLN A 5 51.60 4.89 -10.10
CA GLN A 5 50.39 4.63 -10.90
C GLN A 5 49.49 3.58 -10.24
N LEU A 6 50.08 2.56 -9.61
CA LEU A 6 49.33 1.53 -8.90
C LEU A 6 48.67 2.06 -7.61
N GLU A 7 49.32 3.00 -6.91
CA GLU A 7 48.75 3.68 -5.75
C GLU A 7 47.55 4.55 -6.13
N ILE A 8 47.66 5.32 -7.22
CA ILE A 8 46.54 6.11 -7.75
C ILE A 8 45.37 5.19 -8.12
N PHE A 9 45.66 4.07 -8.80
CA PHE A 9 44.61 3.12 -9.17
C PHE A 9 43.87 2.55 -7.96
N LYS A 10 44.61 2.18 -6.89
CA LYS A 10 44.00 1.71 -5.63
C LYS A 10 43.12 2.79 -5.00
N MET A 11 43.59 4.03 -4.93
CA MET A 11 42.82 5.14 -4.37
C MET A 11 41.56 5.45 -5.20
N SER A 12 41.66 5.39 -6.52
CA SER A 12 40.51 5.54 -7.42
C SER A 12 39.46 4.46 -7.20
N ILE A 13 39.85 3.19 -7.02
CA ILE A 13 38.92 2.12 -6.65
C ILE A 13 38.28 2.40 -5.29
N TYR A 14 39.05 2.78 -4.28
CA TYR A 14 38.49 3.05 -2.94
C TYR A 14 37.48 4.20 -2.94
N MET A 15 37.66 5.21 -3.79
CA MET A 15 36.73 6.33 -3.92
C MET A 15 35.53 6.00 -4.83
N ALA A 16 35.75 5.29 -5.93
CA ALA A 16 34.69 4.91 -6.87
C ALA A 16 33.80 3.78 -6.34
N PHE A 17 34.31 2.93 -5.45
CA PHE A 17 33.58 1.80 -4.87
C PHE A 17 32.33 2.21 -4.07
N PRO A 18 32.40 3.10 -3.06
CA PRO A 18 31.20 3.51 -2.32
C PRO A 18 30.20 4.26 -3.21
N VAL A 19 30.67 5.04 -4.18
CA VAL A 19 29.81 5.80 -5.11
C VAL A 19 29.13 4.86 -6.12
N GLY A 20 29.85 3.88 -6.65
CA GLY A 20 29.32 2.88 -7.56
C GLY A 20 28.32 1.95 -6.88
N LEU A 21 28.60 1.52 -5.65
CA LEU A 21 27.63 0.78 -4.83
C LEU A 21 26.38 1.64 -4.56
N PHE A 22 26.56 2.90 -4.18
CA PHE A 22 25.42 3.80 -3.97
C PHE A 22 24.58 3.97 -5.24
N TYR A 23 25.21 4.13 -6.40
CA TYR A 23 24.50 4.25 -7.68
C TYR A 23 23.75 2.97 -8.05
N PHE A 24 24.35 1.81 -7.82
CA PHE A 24 23.73 0.51 -8.10
C PHE A 24 22.56 0.20 -7.14
N PHE A 25 22.76 0.41 -5.83
CA PHE A 25 21.74 0.13 -4.82
C PHE A 25 20.64 1.20 -4.73
N ASN A 26 20.87 2.42 -5.22
CA ASN A 26 19.84 3.46 -5.29
C ASN A 26 18.91 3.30 -6.50
N GLN A 27 19.11 2.29 -7.37
CA GLN A 27 18.16 2.01 -8.42
C GLN A 27 16.89 1.34 -7.85
N PRO A 28 15.70 1.98 -7.98
CA PRO A 28 14.47 1.51 -7.33
C PRO A 28 13.99 0.13 -7.83
N GLN A 29 14.45 -0.32 -9.00
CA GLN A 29 14.03 -1.60 -9.56
C GLN A 29 14.45 -2.82 -8.72
N PHE A 30 15.68 -2.84 -8.19
CA PHE A 30 16.12 -3.96 -7.34
C PHE A 30 15.44 -3.94 -5.96
N PHE A 31 15.07 -2.76 -5.48
CA PHE A 31 14.36 -2.59 -4.22
C PHE A 31 12.92 -3.09 -4.31
N GLU A 32 12.22 -2.82 -5.41
CA GLU A 32 10.85 -3.29 -5.61
C GLU A 32 10.78 -4.82 -5.68
N GLU A 33 11.66 -5.47 -6.44
CA GLU A 33 11.67 -6.94 -6.50
C GLU A 33 12.05 -7.57 -5.16
N TRP A 34 13.06 -7.04 -4.46
CA TRP A 34 13.49 -7.59 -3.18
C TRP A 34 12.44 -7.37 -2.08
N VAL A 35 11.86 -6.18 -1.95
CA VAL A 35 10.82 -5.91 -0.94
C VAL A 35 9.52 -6.63 -1.27
N THR A 36 9.14 -6.72 -2.55
CA THR A 36 7.94 -7.47 -2.96
C THR A 36 8.12 -8.96 -2.70
N LYS A 37 9.30 -9.51 -3.00
CA LYS A 37 9.63 -10.91 -2.71
C LYS A 37 9.69 -11.18 -1.21
N LYS A 38 10.31 -10.29 -0.42
CA LYS A 38 10.40 -10.42 1.04
C LYS A 38 9.04 -10.24 1.73
N LYS A 39 8.16 -9.36 1.21
CA LYS A 39 6.74 -9.31 1.64
C LYS A 39 6.01 -10.60 1.31
N ARG A 40 6.21 -11.17 0.13
CA ARG A 40 5.57 -12.43 -0.31
C ARG A 40 6.05 -13.66 0.48
N GLU A 41 7.28 -13.63 0.98
CA GLU A 41 7.84 -14.70 1.82
C GLU A 41 7.44 -14.54 3.29
N CYS A 42 7.38 -13.31 3.83
CA CYS A 42 6.92 -13.06 5.19
C CYS A 42 5.39 -13.18 5.37
N PHE A 43 4.62 -12.77 4.36
CA PHE A 43 3.19 -13.05 4.30
C PHE A 43 3.03 -14.31 3.46
N LEU A 44 3.04 -15.47 4.13
CA LEU A 44 2.62 -16.75 3.57
C LEU A 44 1.43 -16.50 2.63
N ALA A 45 1.54 -16.98 1.39
CA ALA A 45 0.49 -16.86 0.38
C ALA A 45 -0.86 -17.12 1.07
N PRO A 46 -1.79 -16.15 1.05
CA PRO A 46 -3.00 -16.24 1.83
C PRO A 46 -3.70 -17.53 1.42
N ASP A 47 -3.92 -18.40 2.39
CA ASP A 47 -4.65 -19.63 2.16
C ASP A 47 -5.98 -19.27 1.45
N PRO A 48 -6.35 -19.97 0.37
CA PRO A 48 -7.53 -19.60 -0.41
C PRO A 48 -8.82 -19.56 0.44
N ALA A 49 -8.88 -20.31 1.55
CA ALA A 49 -9.99 -20.24 2.49
C ALA A 49 -9.93 -18.97 3.36
N SER A 50 -8.75 -18.44 3.67
CA SER A 50 -8.60 -17.17 4.39
C SER A 50 -8.99 -15.97 3.53
N GLU A 51 -8.68 -16.00 2.22
CA GLU A 51 -9.15 -14.96 1.29
C GLU A 51 -10.67 -14.94 1.16
N GLN A 52 -11.31 -16.11 1.08
CA GLN A 52 -12.77 -16.22 1.02
C GLN A 52 -13.41 -15.69 2.30
N GLN A 53 -12.92 -16.09 3.48
CA GLN A 53 -13.43 -15.61 4.76
C GLN A 53 -13.31 -14.08 4.92
N LEU A 54 -12.19 -13.49 4.46
CA LEU A 54 -12.02 -12.04 4.48
C LEU A 54 -13.03 -11.35 3.56
N LYS A 55 -13.22 -11.87 2.34
CA LYS A 55 -14.20 -11.33 1.38
C LYS A 55 -15.63 -11.42 1.91
N ASP A 56 -16.00 -12.54 2.52
CA ASP A 56 -17.32 -12.76 3.11
C ASP A 56 -17.56 -11.84 4.31
N CYS A 57 -16.54 -11.66 5.16
CA CYS A 57 -16.60 -10.73 6.29
C CYS A 57 -16.82 -9.29 5.80
N ILE A 58 -16.01 -8.83 4.83
CA ILE A 58 -16.15 -7.49 4.22
C ILE A 58 -17.53 -7.30 3.60
N ASN A 59 -18.03 -8.31 2.88
CA ASN A 59 -19.33 -8.21 2.21
C ASN A 59 -20.49 -8.13 3.23
N SER A 60 -20.42 -8.93 4.30
CA SER A 60 -21.42 -8.90 5.37
C SER A 60 -21.48 -7.55 6.09
N PHE A 61 -20.32 -6.92 6.34
CA PHE A 61 -20.24 -5.60 6.93
C PHE A 61 -20.79 -4.50 6.02
N LYS A 62 -20.47 -4.55 4.73
CA LYS A 62 -20.96 -3.60 3.72
C LYS A 62 -22.47 -3.66 3.57
N ASN A 63 -23.05 -4.87 3.60
CA ASN A 63 -24.49 -5.04 3.50
C ASN A 63 -25.21 -4.46 4.72
N LYS A 64 -24.75 -4.78 5.94
CA LYS A 64 -25.31 -4.20 7.18
C LYS A 64 -25.26 -2.68 7.20
N LYS A 65 -24.13 -2.10 6.78
CA LYS A 65 -23.97 -0.65 6.65
C LYS A 65 -24.92 -0.04 5.62
N ARG A 66 -25.14 -0.72 4.49
CA ARG A 66 -26.07 -0.26 3.44
C ARG A 66 -27.51 -0.27 3.94
N GLU A 67 -27.91 -1.32 4.65
CA GLU A 67 -29.26 -1.44 5.22
C GLU A 67 -29.53 -0.36 6.26
N GLU A 68 -28.57 -0.09 7.14
CA GLU A 68 -28.66 1.00 8.13
C GLU A 68 -28.80 2.37 7.47
N LEU A 69 -28.00 2.65 6.43
CA LEU A 69 -28.09 3.90 5.67
C LEU A 69 -29.41 4.05 4.92
N VAL A 70 -29.94 2.98 4.34
CA VAL A 70 -31.26 3.00 3.67
C VAL A 70 -32.36 3.31 4.68
N LYS A 71 -32.32 2.67 5.85
CA LYS A 71 -33.30 2.92 6.93
C LYS A 71 -33.23 4.35 7.46
N GLU A 72 -32.03 4.90 7.61
CA GLU A 72 -31.83 6.30 8.02
C GLU A 72 -32.31 7.27 6.93
N LEU A 73 -32.05 6.98 5.65
CA LEU A 73 -32.52 7.77 4.51
C LEU A 73 -34.06 7.76 4.39
N GLU A 74 -34.70 6.63 4.66
CA GLU A 74 -36.16 6.51 4.72
C GLU A 74 -36.74 7.26 5.91
N ALA A 75 -36.10 7.19 7.09
CA ALA A 75 -36.52 7.94 8.28
C ALA A 75 -36.40 9.46 8.09
N VAL A 76 -35.32 9.95 7.46
CA VAL A 76 -35.16 11.38 7.15
C VAL A 76 -36.07 11.84 6.02
N SER A 77 -36.30 11.00 5.00
CA SER A 77 -37.27 11.27 3.92
C SER A 77 -38.70 11.38 4.44
N THR A 78 -39.08 10.53 5.39
CA THR A 78 -40.43 10.54 5.97
C THR A 78 -40.59 11.70 6.96
N GLY A 79 -39.50 12.10 7.64
CA GLY A 79 -39.48 13.24 8.57
C GLY A 79 -39.49 14.63 7.90
N SER A 80 -39.08 14.73 6.63
CA SER A 80 -39.01 16.04 5.93
C SER A 80 -40.27 16.41 5.14
N GLY A 81 -41.31 15.58 5.15
CA GLY A 81 -42.57 15.79 4.41
C GLY A 81 -43.67 16.57 5.15
N GLY A 82 -43.42 17.07 6.37
CA GLY A 82 -44.45 17.70 7.19
C GLY A 82 -43.95 18.85 8.03
N GLN A 83 -43.79 20.03 7.43
CA GLN A 83 -43.94 21.33 8.09
C GLN A 83 -44.03 22.43 7.03
N ASN A 84 -45.25 22.67 6.55
CA ASN A 84 -45.69 23.97 6.05
C ASN A 84 -47.13 24.14 6.56
N PRO A 85 -47.35 24.81 7.71
CA PRO A 85 -48.70 25.19 8.08
C PRO A 85 -49.07 26.41 7.23
N SER A 86 -50.09 26.24 6.40
CA SER A 86 -50.89 27.33 5.88
C SER A 86 -51.55 28.08 7.04
N GLY A 87 -51.39 29.40 7.08
CA GLY A 87 -52.23 30.37 7.78
C GLY A 87 -51.88 31.73 7.18
N SER A 88 -52.66 32.21 6.20
CA SER A 88 -53.82 33.11 6.39
C SER A 88 -53.41 34.47 6.91
#